data_AF-A0A2H0VF37-F1
#
_entry.id   AF-A0A2H0VF37-F1
#
_cell.length_a   1.000
_cell.length_b   1.000
_cell.length_c   1.000
_cell.angle_alpha   90.00
_cell.angle_beta   90.00
_cell.angle_gamma   90.00
#
_symmetry.space_group_name_H-M   'P 1'
#
loop_
_entity.id
_entity.type
_entity.pdbx_description
1 polymer ?
#
loop_
_entity_poly.entity_id
_entity_poly.type
_entity_poly.pdbx_seq_one_letter_code
_entity_poly.pdbx_strand_id
1 'polypeptide(L)'
;MTIIRPNKDRDFIKICILCGIGMGVMILAVLVSYVSLVSIQHDLEAVRDELKSGKLQNAELKNQYFELTNVENLERLAGEMGLIKDKNPEWVLASQS
;
A
#
# COMPACT_ATOMS: atom_id res chain seq x y z
N MET A 1 31.71 -59.86 36.72
CA MET A 1 31.32 -59.10 35.52
C MET A 1 30.39 -57.99 35.98
N THR A 2 30.85 -56.73 35.99
CA THR A 2 30.09 -55.58 36.51
C THR A 2 29.36 -54.89 35.37
N ILE A 3 28.03 -54.96 35.39
CA ILE A 3 27.17 -54.27 34.44
C ILE A 3 27.06 -52.82 34.91
N ILE A 4 27.76 -51.91 34.22
CA ILE A 4 27.66 -50.47 34.45
C ILE A 4 26.32 -50.00 33.87
N ARG A 5 25.35 -49.69 34.73
CA ARG A 5 24.04 -49.19 34.33
C ARG A 5 24.13 -47.68 34.07
N PRO A 6 23.83 -47.17 32.86
CA PRO A 6 23.84 -45.74 32.60
C PRO A 6 22.76 -45.04 33.42
N ASN A 7 23.08 -43.84 33.92
CA ASN A 7 22.20 -43.03 34.77
C ASN A 7 21.05 -42.43 33.95
N LYS A 8 19.96 -43.21 33.82
CA LYS A 8 18.77 -42.92 33.00
C LYS A 8 18.05 -41.62 33.39
N ASP A 9 18.19 -41.18 34.64
CA ASP A 9 17.51 -39.98 35.15
C ASP A 9 18.11 -38.69 34.58
N ARG A 10 19.42 -38.68 34.28
CA ARG A 10 20.08 -37.50 33.67
C ARG A 10 19.61 -37.23 32.26
N ASP A 11 19.31 -38.27 31.48
CA ASP A 11 18.84 -38.08 30.11
C ASP A 11 17.36 -37.67 30.07
N PHE A 12 16.56 -38.14 31.03
CA PHE A 12 15.17 -37.70 31.18
C PHE A 12 15.06 -36.21 31.53
N ILE A 13 15.92 -35.72 32.45
CA ILE A 13 15.95 -34.30 32.82
C ILE A 13 16.34 -33.43 31.61
N LYS A 14 17.32 -33.84 30.80
CA LYS A 14 17.71 -33.09 29.58
C LYS A 14 16.55 -32.98 28.59
N ILE A 15 15.81 -34.07 28.38
CA ILE A 15 14.65 -34.08 27.49
C ILE A 15 13.55 -33.15 28.02
N CYS A 16 13.26 -33.20 29.33
CA CYS A 16 12.30 -32.28 29.95
C CYS A 16 12.70 -30.81 29.78
N ILE A 17 13.98 -30.47 29.96
CA ILE A 17 14.49 -29.10 29.77
C ILE A 17 14.34 -28.69 28.29
N LEU A 18 14.70 -29.56 27.36
CA LEU A 18 14.56 -29.30 25.92
C LEU A 18 13.09 -29.04 25.53
N CYS A 19 12.17 -29.87 26.04
CA CYS A 19 10.73 -29.69 25.83
C CYS A 19 10.23 -28.37 26.45
N GLY A 20 10.70 -28.01 27.65
CA GLY A 20 10.34 -26.76 28.30
C GLY A 20 10.78 -25.53 27.50
N ILE A 21 12.01 -25.55 26.97
CA ILE A 21 12.52 -24.48 26.09
C ILE A 21 11.70 -24.42 24.80
N GLY A 22 11.43 -25.57 24.16
CA GLY A 22 10.62 -25.61 22.94
C GLY A 22 9.22 -25.04 23.14
N MET A 23 8.59 -25.33 24.28
CA MET A 23 7.28 -24.79 24.63
C MET A 23 7.35 -23.28 24.89
N GLY A 24 8.40 -22.80 25.56
CA GLY A 24 8.62 -21.37 25.77
C GLY A 24 8.79 -20.59 24.46
N VAL A 25 9.57 -21.13 23.52
CA VAL A 25 9.76 -20.54 22.19
C VAL A 25 8.44 -20.50 21.41
N MET A 26 7.64 -21.56 21.47
CA MET A 26 6.32 -21.60 20.83
C MET A 26 5.39 -20.51 21.36
N ILE A 27 5.33 -20.31 22.68
CA ILE A 27 4.50 -19.27 23.29
C ILE A 27 4.96 -17.88 22.85
N LEU A 28 6.27 -17.62 22.86
CA LEU A 28 6.84 -16.36 22.38
C LEU A 28 6.52 -16.12 20.90
N ALA A 29 6.64 -17.14 20.05
CA ALA A 29 6.32 -17.03 18.63
C ALA A 29 4.84 -16.65 18.39
N VAL A 30 3.92 -17.25 19.16
CA VAL A 30 2.49 -16.90 19.08
C VAL A 30 2.24 -15.46 19.49
N LEU A 31 2.85 -15.00 20.59
CA LEU A 31 2.71 -13.62 21.06
C LEU A 31 3.23 -12.61 20.04
N VAL A 32 4.43 -12.85 19.49
CA VAL A 32 5.03 -11.98 18.47
C VAL A 32 4.17 -11.97 17.19
N SER A 33 3.66 -13.13 16.77
CA SER A 33 2.77 -13.25 15.62
C SER A 33 1.48 -12.45 15.82
N TYR A 34 0.88 -12.54 17.00
CA TYR A 34 -0.34 -11.80 17.32
C TYR A 34 -0.11 -10.28 17.28
N VAL A 35 0.95 -9.78 17.93
CA VAL A 35 1.28 -8.34 17.91
C VAL A 35 1.55 -7.85 16.49
N SER A 36 2.30 -8.64 15.71
CA SER A 36 2.59 -8.32 14.31
C SER A 36 1.31 -8.27 13.48
N LEU A 37 0.40 -9.22 13.66
CA LEU A 37 -0.86 -9.28 12.94
C LEU A 37 -1.74 -8.06 13.20
N VAL A 38 -1.82 -7.62 14.47
CA VAL A 38 -2.56 -6.41 14.85
C VAL A 38 -1.95 -5.16 14.21
N SER A 39 -0.61 -5.04 14.22
CA SER A 39 0.08 -3.93 13.55
C SER A 39 -0.23 -3.90 12.05
N ILE A 40 -0.17 -5.06 11.38
CA ILE A 40 -0.44 -5.18 9.95
C ILE A 40 -1.89 -4.76 9.63
N GLN A 41 -2.86 -5.07 10.50
CA GLN A 41 -4.24 -4.65 10.29
C GLN A 41 -4.38 -3.13 10.32
N HIS A 42 -3.74 -2.45 11.28
CA HIS A 42 -3.74 -0.99 11.32
C HIS A 42 -3.04 -0.36 10.12
N ASP A 43 -1.90 -0.91 9.69
CA ASP A 43 -1.20 -0.44 8.51
C ASP A 43 -2.05 -0.59 7.25
N LEU A 44 -2.79 -1.71 7.12
CA LEU A 44 -3.71 -1.94 6.01
C LEU A 44 -4.88 -0.95 6.01
N GLU A 45 -5.43 -0.62 7.18
CA GLU A 45 -6.48 0.40 7.30
C GLU A 45 -5.97 1.77 6.87
N ALA A 46 -4.78 2.17 7.33
CA ALA A 46 -4.16 3.44 6.95
C ALA A 46 -3.93 3.53 5.43
N VAL A 47 -3.36 2.47 4.82
CA VAL A 47 -3.14 2.41 3.37
C VAL A 47 -4.48 2.47 2.60
N ARG A 48 -5.53 1.83 3.12
CA ARG A 48 -6.85 1.85 2.50
C ARG A 48 -7.47 3.25 2.52
N ASP A 49 -7.33 3.97 3.62
CA ASP A 49 -7.81 5.34 3.75
C ASP A 49 -7.03 6.29 2.86
N GLU A 50 -5.71 6.13 2.76
CA GLU A 50 -4.87 6.89 1.85
C GLU A 50 -5.27 6.64 0.39
N LEU A 51 -5.53 5.39 0.00
CA LEU A 51 -6.05 5.03 -1.32
C LEU A 51 -7.41 5.69 -1.62
N LYS A 52 -8.30 5.74 -0.63
CA LYS A 52 -9.61 6.38 -0.77
C LYS A 52 -9.47 7.89 -0.94
N SER A 53 -8.61 8.52 -0.14
CA SER A 53 -8.27 9.94 -0.25
C SER A 53 -7.66 10.26 -1.62
N GLY A 54 -6.70 9.46 -2.09
CA GLY A 54 -6.10 9.62 -3.41
C GLY A 54 -7.10 9.47 -4.55
N LYS A 55 -8.07 8.54 -4.44
CA LYS A 55 -9.16 8.42 -5.42
C LYS A 55 -10.07 9.64 -5.45
N LEU A 56 -10.41 10.20 -4.28
CA LEU A 56 -11.19 11.43 -4.18
C LEU A 56 -10.45 12.60 -4.81
N GLN A 57 -9.16 12.79 -4.48
CA GLN A 57 -8.33 13.83 -5.08
C GLN A 57 -8.20 13.67 -6.60
N ASN A 58 -8.09 12.44 -7.10
CA ASN A 58 -8.05 12.20 -8.54
C ASN A 58 -9.38 12.55 -9.23
N ALA A 59 -10.51 12.23 -8.59
CA ALA A 59 -11.83 12.60 -9.10
C ALA A 59 -12.02 14.13 -9.11
N GLU A 60 -11.58 14.79 -8.04
CA GLU A 60 -11.59 16.25 -7.92
C GLU A 60 -10.73 16.92 -9.00
N LEU A 61 -9.49 16.46 -9.19
CA LEU A 61 -8.59 16.95 -10.24
C LEU A 61 -9.18 16.74 -11.65
N LYS A 62 -9.83 15.60 -11.89
CA LYS A 62 -10.54 15.36 -13.14
C LYS A 62 -11.69 16.34 -13.33
N ASN A 63 -12.47 16.58 -12.28
CA ASN A 63 -13.57 17.53 -12.34
C ASN A 63 -13.06 18.95 -12.66
N GLN A 64 -12.03 19.41 -11.96
CA GLN A 64 -11.39 20.70 -12.23
C GLN A 64 -10.83 20.79 -13.65
N TYR A 65 -10.20 19.72 -14.14
CA TYR A 65 -9.72 19.67 -15.52
C TYR A 65 -10.88 19.80 -16.52
N PHE A 66 -11.99 19.09 -16.30
CA PHE A 66 -13.17 19.18 -17.15
C PHE A 66 -13.80 20.57 -17.10
N GLU A 67 -13.87 21.21 -15.93
CA GLU A 67 -14.36 22.59 -15.81
C GLU A 67 -13.51 23.57 -16.61
N LEU A 68 -12.18 23.42 -16.59
CA LEU A 68 -11.26 24.27 -17.36
C LEU A 68 -11.30 24.01 -18.86
N THR A 69 -11.47 22.75 -19.27
CA THR A 69 -11.50 22.35 -20.69
C THR A 69 -12.90 22.31 -21.29
N ASN A 70 -13.93 22.65 -20.53
CA ASN A 70 -15.28 22.76 -21.05
C ASN A 70 -15.33 23.85 -22.13
N VAL A 71 -15.95 23.53 -23.26
CA VAL A 71 -15.99 24.37 -24.47
C VAL A 71 -16.60 25.75 -24.18
N GLU A 72 -17.62 25.81 -23.33
CA GLU A 72 -18.20 27.09 -22.89
C GLU A 72 -17.22 27.97 -22.11
N ASN A 73 -16.42 27.37 -21.23
CA ASN A 73 -15.39 28.12 -20.49
C ASN A 73 -14.22 28.51 -21.39
N LEU A 74 -13.84 27.66 -22.34
CA LEU A 74 -12.80 27.97 -23.32
C LEU A 74 -13.25 29.07 -24.29
N GLU A 75 -14.50 29.08 -24.74
CA GLU A 75 -15.04 30.16 -25.58
C GLU A 75 -15.17 31.47 -24.81
N ARG A 76 -15.53 31.43 -23.51
CA ARG A 76 -15.52 32.60 -22.63
C ARG A 76 -14.10 33.14 -22.40
N LEU A 77 -13.13 32.28 -22.07
CA LEU A 77 -11.73 32.64 -21.90
C LEU A 77 -11.11 33.16 -23.20
N ALA A 78 -11.46 32.56 -24.34
CA ALA A 78 -11.05 33.06 -25.65
C ALA A 78 -11.62 34.46 -25.92
N GLY A 79 -12.89 34.70 -25.60
CA GLY A 79 -13.51 36.01 -25.69
C GLY A 79 -12.85 37.06 -24.77
N GLU A 80 -12.55 36.71 -23.52
CA GLU A 80 -11.85 37.58 -22.56
C GLU A 80 -10.42 37.91 -23.00
N MET A 81 -9.72 36.96 -23.64
CA MET A 81 -8.37 37.17 -24.19
C MET A 81 -8.36 37.73 -25.62
N GLY A 82 -9.52 38.05 -26.21
CA GLY A 82 -9.62 38.56 -27.58
C GLY A 82 -9.21 37.56 -28.66
N LEU A 83 -9.18 36.27 -28.34
CA LEU A 83 -8.86 35.18 -29.26
C LEU A 83 -10.08 34.84 -30.11
N ILE A 84 -9.87 34.75 -31.43
CA ILE A 84 -10.90 34.47 -32.42
C ILE A 84 -10.72 33.03 -32.90
N LYS A 85 -11.82 32.28 -33.02
CA LYS A 85 -11.79 30.90 -33.52
C LYS A 85 -11.38 30.89 -35.00
N ASP A 86 -10.13 30.53 -35.27
CA ASP A 86 -9.63 30.36 -36.63
C ASP A 86 -10.19 29.07 -37.24
N LYS A 87 -11.04 29.22 -38.27
CA LYS A 87 -11.68 28.08 -38.96
C LYS A 87 -10.75 27.40 -39.96
N ASN A 88 -9.66 28.03 -40.38
CA ASN A 88 -8.74 27.45 -41.36
C ASN A 88 -7.30 27.91 -41.10
N PRO A 89 -6.64 27.37 -40.06
CA PRO A 89 -5.33 27.82 -39.66
C PRO A 89 -4.25 27.42 -40.68
N GLU A 90 -3.55 28.41 -41.23
CA GLU A 90 -2.51 28.19 -42.24
C GLU A 90 -1.32 27.34 -41.72
N TRP A 91 -1.11 27.29 -40.40
CA TRP A 91 -0.06 26.49 -39.78
C TRP A 91 -0.30 24.97 -39.82
N VAL A 92 -1.55 24.51 -39.99
CA VAL A 92 -1.86 23.07 -40.12
C VAL A 92 -1.37 22.52 -41.46
N LEU A 93 -1.34 23.35 -42.50
CA LEU A 93 -0.85 22.99 -43.83
C LEU A 93 0.69 22.99 -43.89
N ALA A 94 1.34 23.86 -43.10
CA ALA A 94 2.80 23.97 -43.05
C ALA A 94 3.49 22.82 -42.28
N SER A 95 2.77 22.09 -41.42
CA SER A 95 3.36 20.98 -40.64
C SER A 95 3.30 19.62 -41.35
N GLN A 96 2.68 19.54 -42.54
CA GLN A 96 2.57 18.30 -43.32
C GLN A 96 3.50 18.24 -44.56
N SER A 97 4.34 19.27 -44.78
CA SER A 97 5.39 19.30 -45.80
C SER A 97 6.77 19.04 -45.20
#